data_AF-A0A7V3XK33-F1
#
_entry.id   AF-A0A7V3XK33-F1
#
_cell.length_a   1.000
_cell.length_b   1.000
_cell.length_c   1.000
_cell.angle_alpha   90.00
_cell.angle_beta   90.00
_cell.angle_gamma   90.00
#
_symmetry.space_group_name_H-M   'P 1'
#
loop_
_entity.id
_entity.type
_entity.pdbx_description
1 polymer ?
#
loop_
_entity_poly.entity_id
_entity_poly.type
_entity_poly.pdbx_seq_one_letter_code
_entity_poly.pdbx_strand_id
1 'polypeptide(L)'
;MSRSGIAAVNRRFEDAAREGDPQQLGLEDVRLETVDLEIAGDMASEVGEARLSIASGSAVVEFAVVCEKLDGQWRLDRDIWNAGAA
;
A
#
# COMPACT_ATOMS: atom_id res chain seq x y z
N MET A 1 3.49 -5.81 20.03
CA MET A 1 2.40 -6.40 19.22
C MET A 1 2.72 -7.85 18.90
N SER A 2 1.73 -8.74 18.82
CA SER A 2 1.95 -10.15 18.43
C SER A 2 1.98 -10.31 16.91
N ARG A 3 2.61 -11.38 16.41
CA ARG A 3 2.58 -11.76 14.98
C ARG A 3 1.16 -11.79 14.40
N SER A 4 0.19 -12.22 15.21
CA SER A 4 -1.23 -12.26 14.87
C SER A 4 -1.85 -10.87 14.70
N GLY A 5 -1.38 -9.88 15.47
CA GLY A 5 -1.83 -8.49 15.36
C GLY A 5 -1.34 -7.81 14.09
N ILE A 6 -0.08 -8.06 13.69
CA ILE A 6 0.52 -7.49 12.47
C ILE A 6 -0.17 -8.04 11.21
N ALA A 7 -0.41 -9.36 11.16
CA ALA A 7 -1.12 -9.98 10.04
C ALA A 7 -2.57 -9.49 9.86
N ALA A 8 -3.24 -9.10 10.96
CA ALA A 8 -4.60 -8.57 10.91
C ALA A 8 -4.67 -7.13 10.37
N VAL A 9 -3.63 -6.32 10.62
CA VAL A 9 -3.51 -4.97 10.08
C VAL A 9 -3.19 -5.03 8.59
N ASN A 10 -2.21 -5.84 8.19
CA ASN A 10 -1.82 -5.98 6.78
C ASN A 10 -2.99 -6.46 5.91
N ARG A 11 -3.76 -7.46 6.36
CA ARG A 11 -4.91 -7.97 5.60
C ARG A 11 -5.99 -6.90 5.38
N ARG A 12 -6.30 -6.10 6.41
CA ARG A 12 -7.27 -5.00 6.28
C ARG A 12 -6.79 -3.92 5.32
N PHE A 13 -5.48 -3.70 5.25
CA PHE A 13 -4.88 -2.76 4.33
C PHE A 13 -4.94 -3.26 2.89
N GLU A 14 -4.56 -4.53 2.66
CA GLU A 14 -4.62 -5.20 1.36
C GLU A 14 -6.07 -5.27 0.81
N ASP A 15 -7.05 -5.65 1.64
CA ASP A 15 -8.45 -5.74 1.22
C ASP A 15 -9.00 -4.37 0.78
N ALA A 16 -8.64 -3.30 1.47
CA ALA A 16 -9.14 -1.96 1.16
C ALA A 16 -8.37 -1.25 0.03
N ALA A 17 -7.07 -1.51 -0.12
CA ALA A 17 -6.30 -1.10 -1.29
C ALA A 17 -6.88 -1.74 -2.56
N ARG A 18 -7.34 -3.00 -2.46
CA ARG A 18 -8.00 -3.72 -3.55
C ARG A 18 -9.39 -3.19 -3.90
N GLU A 19 -10.12 -2.63 -2.93
CA GLU A 19 -11.50 -2.14 -3.12
C GLU A 19 -11.61 -0.64 -3.41
N GLY A 20 -10.55 0.15 -3.15
CA GLY A 20 -10.48 1.56 -3.54
C GLY A 20 -11.33 2.54 -2.71
N ASP A 21 -11.79 2.12 -1.52
CA ASP A 21 -12.62 2.94 -0.63
C ASP A 21 -11.91 3.25 0.71
N PRO A 22 -11.20 4.39 0.81
CA PRO A 22 -10.47 4.77 2.02
C PRO A 22 -11.37 5.04 3.23
N GLN A 23 -12.68 5.23 3.06
CA GLN A 23 -13.60 5.49 4.17
C GLN A 23 -13.91 4.21 4.97
N GLN A 24 -13.80 3.04 4.36
CA GLN A 24 -13.92 1.75 5.07
C GLN A 24 -12.70 1.42 5.94
N LEU A 25 -11.58 2.13 5.73
CA LEU A 25 -10.34 1.99 6.52
C LEU A 25 -10.34 2.80 7.82
N GLY A 26 -11.33 3.69 8.03
CA GLY A 26 -11.27 4.69 9.09
C GLY A 26 -10.12 5.69 8.90
N LEU A 27 -9.58 5.78 7.67
CA LEU A 27 -8.55 6.71 7.27
C LEU A 27 -9.19 8.06 6.97
N GLU A 28 -8.65 9.09 7.60
CA GLU A 28 -9.03 10.49 7.39
C GLU A 28 -8.18 11.13 6.28
N ASP A 29 -6.90 10.73 6.15
CA ASP A 29 -5.99 11.19 5.11
C ASP A 29 -4.99 10.08 4.74
N VAL A 30 -4.65 10.00 3.46
CA VAL A 30 -3.62 9.10 2.93
C VAL A 30 -2.75 9.89 1.96
N ARG A 31 -1.44 9.91 2.20
CA ARG A 31 -0.47 10.51 1.30
C ARG A 31 0.60 9.49 0.95
N LEU A 32 0.73 9.21 -0.34
CA LEU A 32 1.75 8.33 -0.90
C LEU A 32 2.88 9.19 -1.48
N GLU A 33 4.10 8.77 -1.23
CA GLU A 33 5.31 9.37 -1.79
C GLU A 33 6.13 8.26 -2.44
N THR A 34 6.28 8.33 -3.76
CA THR A 34 7.15 7.43 -4.52
C THR A 34 8.60 7.73 -4.17
N VAL A 35 9.31 6.72 -3.66
CA VAL A 35 10.74 6.79 -3.37
C VAL A 35 11.55 6.29 -4.56
N ASP A 36 11.11 5.22 -5.20
CA ASP A 36 11.77 4.65 -6.37
C ASP A 36 10.76 4.05 -7.35
N LEU A 37 11.09 4.10 -8.64
CA LEU A 37 10.29 3.53 -9.71
C LEU A 37 11.20 2.92 -10.77
N GLU A 38 11.13 1.60 -10.89
CA GLU A 38 11.82 0.86 -11.93
C GLU A 38 10.80 0.36 -12.96
N ILE A 39 11.09 0.58 -14.25
CA ILE A 39 10.27 0.09 -15.36
C ILE A 39 11.12 -0.85 -16.21
N ALA A 40 10.64 -2.09 -16.38
CA ALA A 40 11.29 -3.15 -17.12
C ALA A 40 10.32 -3.80 -18.11
N GLY A 41 10.27 -3.26 -19.34
CA GLY A 41 9.37 -3.74 -20.38
C GLY A 41 7.91 -3.51 -20.02
N ASP A 42 7.13 -4.59 -19.95
CA ASP A 42 5.73 -4.58 -19.55
C ASP A 42 5.53 -4.77 -18.04
N MET A 43 6.59 -4.68 -17.25
CA MET A 43 6.55 -4.67 -15.78
C MET A 43 7.05 -3.33 -15.25
N ALA A 44 6.52 -2.90 -14.11
CA ALA A 44 7.04 -1.80 -13.33
C ALA A 44 6.98 -2.14 -11.84
N SER A 45 7.95 -1.70 -11.05
CA SER A 45 7.91 -1.77 -9.60
C SER A 45 8.12 -0.38 -9.01
N GLU A 46 7.20 0.02 -8.16
CA GLU A 46 7.25 1.24 -7.37
C GLU A 46 7.53 0.88 -5.91
N VAL A 47 8.42 1.63 -5.26
CA VAL A 47 8.61 1.59 -3.81
C VAL A 47 8.35 2.97 -3.26
N GLY A 48 7.66 3.06 -2.13
CA GLY A 48 7.34 4.35 -1.54
C GLY A 48 7.00 4.30 -0.05
N GLU A 49 6.74 5.48 0.49
CA GLU A 49 6.24 5.66 1.84
C GLU A 49 4.81 6.18 1.79
N ALA A 50 3.97 5.72 2.70
CA ALA A 50 2.64 6.23 2.91
C ALA A 50 2.49 6.81 4.31
N ARG A 51 2.00 8.04 4.39
CA ARG A 51 1.52 8.65 5.63
C ARG A 51 0.02 8.45 5.72
N LEU A 52 -0.39 7.74 6.75
CA LEU A 52 -1.77 7.36 7.03
C LEU A 52 -2.25 8.14 8.25
N SER A 53 -3.37 8.84 8.14
CA SER A 53 -4.02 9.50 9.26
C SER A 53 -5.33 8.81 9.57
N ILE A 54 -5.54 8.45 10.83
CA ILE A 54 -6.80 7.93 11.38
C ILE A 54 -7.21 8.81 12.58
N ALA A 55 -8.47 8.71 13.01
CA ALA A 55 -8.98 9.49 14.15
C ALA A 55 -8.14 9.35 15.44
N SER A 56 -7.44 8.22 15.63
CA SER A 56 -6.62 7.95 16.81
C SER A 56 -5.13 8.33 16.65
N GLY A 57 -4.68 8.80 15.49
CA GLY A 57 -3.28 9.18 15.26
C GLY A 57 -2.83 8.99 13.81
N SER A 58 -1.52 9.10 13.58
CA SER A 58 -0.92 8.86 12.25
C SER A 58 0.11 7.74 12.30
N ALA A 59 0.28 7.06 11.17
CA ALA A 59 1.29 6.02 10.96
C ALA A 59 2.02 6.28 9.64
N VAL A 60 3.30 5.90 9.60
CA VAL A 60 4.08 5.83 8.36
C VAL A 60 4.31 4.36 8.04
N VAL A 61 4.02 3.97 6.82
CA VAL A 61 4.21 2.60 6.33
C VAL A 61 4.98 2.63 5.01
N GLU A 62 5.80 1.62 4.78
CA GLU A 62 6.47 1.45 3.49
C GLU A 62 5.59 0.57 2.59
N PHE A 63 5.57 0.86 1.30
CA PHE A 63 4.87 0.06 0.30
C PHE A 63 5.76 -0.27 -0.88
N ALA A 64 5.44 -1.39 -1.52
CA ALA A 64 5.98 -1.77 -2.82
C ALA A 64 4.85 -2.29 -3.70
N VAL A 65 4.68 -1.68 -4.87
CA VAL A 65 3.67 -2.06 -5.86
C VAL A 65 4.38 -2.60 -7.09
N VAL A 66 3.89 -3.70 -7.62
CA VAL A 66 4.28 -4.22 -8.93
C VAL A 66 3.10 -4.09 -9.87
N CYS A 67 3.35 -3.51 -11.03
CA CYS A 67 2.39 -3.33 -12.11
C CYS A 67 2.81 -4.13 -13.34
N GLU A 68 1.84 -4.67 -14.05
CA GLU A 68 2.01 -5.31 -15.36
C GLU A 68 1.22 -4.54 -16.41
N LYS A 69 1.74 -4.45 -17.63
CA LYS A 69 1.08 -3.82 -18.77
C LYS A 69 0.36 -4.89 -19.59
N LEU A 70 -0.95 -4.98 -19.40
CA LEU A 70 -1.83 -5.88 -20.14
C LEU A 70 -2.62 -5.10 -21.18
N ASP A 71 -2.56 -5.55 -22.44
CA ASP A 71 -3.20 -4.88 -23.59
C ASP A 71 -2.87 -3.38 -23.69
N GLY A 72 -1.61 -3.04 -23.39
CA GLY A 72 -1.12 -1.66 -23.42
C GLY A 72 -1.53 -0.79 -22.23
N GLN A 73 -2.23 -1.35 -21.25
CA GLN A 73 -2.66 -0.63 -20.05
C GLN A 73 -1.99 -1.20 -18.79
N TRP A 74 -1.47 -0.32 -17.95
CA TRP A 74 -0.94 -0.73 -16.65
C TRP A 74 -2.06 -1.23 -15.73
N ARG A 75 -1.76 -2.32 -15.03
CA ARG A 75 -2.60 -2.99 -14.05
C ARG A 75 -1.74 -3.30 -12.84
N LEU A 76 -2.32 -3.13 -11.66
CA LEU A 76 -1.71 -3.60 -10.43
C LEU A 76 -1.65 -5.14 -10.48
N ASP A 77 -0.46 -5.71 -10.38
CA ASP A 77 -0.23 -7.15 -10.28
C ASP A 77 -0.07 -7.59 -8.81
N ARG A 78 0.76 -6.85 -8.06
CA ARG A 78 1.00 -7.11 -6.65
C ARG A 78 1.12 -5.81 -5.88
N ASP A 79 0.66 -5.84 -4.64
CA ASP A 79 0.83 -4.77 -3.69
C ASP A 79 1.29 -5.35 -2.34
N ILE A 80 2.28 -4.71 -1.73
CA ILE A 80 2.95 -5.16 -0.51
C ILE A 80 3.08 -3.97 0.42
N TRP A 81 2.57 -4.12 1.64
CA TRP A 81 2.61 -3.08 2.66
C TRP A 81 3.33 -3.58 3.91
N ASN A 82 4.29 -2.80 4.37
CA ASN A 82 5.01 -3.03 5.60
C ASN A 82 4.69 -1.92 6.60
N ALA A 83 3.86 -2.25 7.59
CA ALA A 83 3.79 -1.45 8.80
C ALA A 83 5.08 -1.66 9.59
N GLY A 84 5.88 -0.60 9.71
CA GLY A 84 7.10 -0.63 10.52
C GLY A 84 6.80 -1.13 11.94
N ALA A 85 7.77 -1.86 12.53
CA ALA A 85 7.69 -2.18 13.95
C ALA A 85 7.88 -0.88 14.74
N ALA A 86 6.81 -0.41 15.39
CA ALA A 86 6.90 0.63 16.42
C ALA A 86 7.73 0.15 17.61
#